data_AF-A0A353F5K3-F1
#
_entry.id   AF-A0A353F5K3-F1
#
_cell.length_a   1.000
_cell.length_b   1.000
_cell.length_c   1.000
_cell.angle_alpha   90.00
_cell.angle_beta   90.00
_cell.angle_gamma   90.00
#
_symmetry.space_group_name_H-M   'P 1'
#
loop_
_entity.id
_entity.type
_entity.pdbx_description
1 polymer ?
#
loop_
_entity_poly.entity_id
_entity_poly.type
_entity_poly.pdbx_seq_one_letter_code
_entity_poly.pdbx_strand_id
1 'polypeptide(L)'
;MSHLELTRDLLMDVGGHVEMKKARAIHRQGGVRSAEYQNGVLSGETRVGGKMKKVSMEMISKTHMENHCTCLMVRRDGRVCAHIMAIGLELIDPQKVAVEPLDTPIEDRWPKLSEEGRPLSLQVMLPLKVEASWQRGQLMTGFGAVLDGEEILLSALPEGPFYIEGHDEELWQVLRELFPIEAPGIVNLDQSEFGQLLQGLIGHSQVFFGKKTSASIVAKPLRRKLSMKGERIVAKPGNLGLWQLSDSEFQPVAPGLPMRLYPVFTKGMPVSAAEARYMLAELEQWFEVPDCLWGTLPEEGTPQVIIFLEGSLRHLEARLEFRYDGVKSSCENGEPKLVGDFFTSLSKETAVID
;
A
#
# COMPACT_ATOMS: atom_id res chain seq x y z
N MET A 1 -6.06 24.05 20.86
CA MET A 1 -5.98 23.42 19.52
C MET A 1 -6.85 22.18 19.58
N SER A 2 -7.78 21.97 18.66
CA SER A 2 -8.60 20.76 18.68
C SER A 2 -7.71 19.56 18.39
N HIS A 3 -7.56 18.65 19.35
CA HIS A 3 -6.79 17.43 19.18
C HIS A 3 -7.46 16.55 18.12
N LEU A 4 -6.66 16.00 17.21
CA LEU A 4 -7.15 15.12 16.17
C LEU A 4 -7.76 13.86 16.80
N GLU A 5 -8.98 13.49 16.46
CA GLU A 5 -9.59 12.29 17.03
C GLU A 5 -8.96 11.03 16.42
N LEU A 6 -8.52 10.09 17.28
CA LEU A 6 -8.00 8.81 16.84
C LEU A 6 -9.16 7.89 16.43
N THR A 7 -9.31 7.66 15.14
CA THR A 7 -10.35 6.77 14.59
C THR A 7 -9.76 5.68 13.70
N ARG A 8 -10.53 4.61 13.47
CA ARG A 8 -10.13 3.53 12.57
C ARG A 8 -9.96 4.04 11.13
N ASP A 9 -10.82 4.97 10.72
CA ASP A 9 -10.77 5.59 9.40
C ASP A 9 -9.53 6.46 9.25
N LEU A 10 -9.17 7.24 10.28
CA LEU A 10 -7.91 7.99 10.27
C LEU A 10 -6.71 7.06 10.06
N LEU A 11 -6.59 6.00 10.86
CA LEU A 11 -5.49 5.02 10.72
C LEU A 11 -5.46 4.37 9.33
N MET A 12 -6.64 4.05 8.80
CA MET A 12 -6.79 3.47 7.47
C MET A 12 -6.36 4.44 6.37
N ASP A 13 -6.70 5.73 6.49
CA ASP A 13 -6.35 6.77 5.53
C ASP A 13 -4.84 7.05 5.51
N VAL A 14 -4.20 7.08 6.68
CA VAL A 14 -2.77 7.44 6.77
C VAL A 14 -1.80 6.27 6.57
N GLY A 15 -2.19 5.04 6.95
CA GLY A 15 -1.35 3.84 6.79
C GLY A 15 -1.72 2.96 5.59
N GLY A 16 -2.95 3.05 5.09
CA GLY A 16 -3.44 2.26 3.98
C GLY A 16 -3.80 0.81 4.35
N HIS A 17 -4.47 0.12 3.41
CA HIS A 17 -5.02 -1.22 3.65
C HIS A 17 -3.97 -2.29 3.96
N VAL A 18 -2.79 -2.22 3.33
CA VAL A 18 -1.71 -3.21 3.53
C VAL A 18 -1.22 -3.14 4.97
N GLU A 19 -0.88 -1.94 5.45
CA GLU A 19 -0.43 -1.74 6.82
C GLU A 19 -1.56 -1.97 7.82
N MET A 20 -2.82 -1.64 7.48
CA MET A 20 -3.98 -2.02 8.29
C MET A 20 -4.15 -3.54 8.41
N LYS A 21 -3.93 -4.31 7.34
CA LYS A 21 -4.01 -5.78 7.38
C LYS A 21 -2.92 -6.34 8.29
N LYS A 22 -1.68 -5.85 8.16
CA LYS A 22 -0.56 -6.22 9.03
C LYS A 22 -0.81 -5.80 10.49
N ALA A 23 -1.28 -4.58 10.72
CA ALA A 23 -1.63 -4.06 12.04
C ALA A 23 -2.70 -4.91 12.72
N ARG A 24 -3.74 -5.32 11.96
CA ARG A 24 -4.75 -6.26 12.46
C ARG A 24 -4.16 -7.62 12.79
N ALA A 25 -3.18 -8.12 12.04
CA ALA A 25 -2.51 -9.37 12.38
C ALA A 25 -1.72 -9.23 13.69
N ILE A 26 -0.93 -8.16 13.84
CA ILE A 26 -0.17 -7.86 15.07
C ILE A 26 -1.13 -7.73 16.26
N HIS A 27 -2.18 -6.92 16.13
CA HIS A 27 -3.19 -6.70 17.17
C HIS A 27 -3.93 -8.00 17.52
N ARG A 28 -4.34 -8.80 16.53
CA ARG A 28 -5.04 -10.08 16.77
C ARG A 28 -4.18 -11.13 17.48
N GLN A 29 -2.87 -11.06 17.31
CA GLN A 29 -1.90 -11.96 17.91
C GLN A 29 -1.44 -11.50 19.31
N GLY A 30 -2.09 -10.49 19.91
CA GLY A 30 -1.65 -9.92 21.18
C GLY A 30 -0.28 -9.25 21.10
N GLY A 31 0.09 -8.73 19.93
CA GLY A 31 1.39 -8.11 19.68
C GLY A 31 1.56 -6.72 20.29
N VAL A 32 0.51 -6.16 20.91
CA VAL A 32 0.50 -4.86 21.58
C VAL A 32 0.43 -5.07 23.09
N ARG A 33 1.35 -4.48 23.84
CA ARG A 33 1.42 -4.59 25.31
C ARG A 33 0.87 -3.35 26.02
N SER A 34 1.04 -2.19 25.41
CA SER A 34 0.48 -0.94 25.90
C SER A 34 0.11 -0.05 24.74
N ALA A 35 -0.93 0.76 24.95
CA ALA A 35 -1.35 1.78 24.01
C ALA A 35 -1.91 2.98 24.77
N GLU A 36 -1.55 4.18 24.33
CA GLU A 36 -1.94 5.45 24.92
C GLU A 36 -2.07 6.50 23.82
N TYR A 37 -3.13 7.31 23.88
CA TYR A 37 -3.31 8.47 23.02
C TYR A 37 -3.60 9.71 23.86
N GLN A 38 -2.64 10.62 23.95
CA GLN A 38 -2.76 11.84 24.74
C GLN A 38 -2.07 13.01 24.05
N ASN A 39 -2.68 14.19 24.11
CA ASN A 39 -2.11 15.45 23.61
C ASN A 39 -1.62 15.39 22.15
N GLY A 40 -2.27 14.61 21.29
CA GLY A 40 -1.86 14.44 19.89
C GLY A 40 -0.80 13.35 19.67
N VAL A 41 -0.29 12.68 20.71
CA VAL A 41 0.73 11.63 20.59
C VAL A 41 0.10 10.27 20.82
N LEU A 42 0.21 9.38 19.82
CA LEU A 42 -0.09 7.96 19.93
C LEU A 42 1.19 7.22 20.32
N SER A 43 1.18 6.46 21.41
CA SER A 43 2.37 5.74 21.86
C SER A 43 2.04 4.42 22.54
N GLY A 44 3.01 3.52 22.59
CA GLY A 44 2.82 2.19 23.17
C GLY A 44 4.01 1.25 22.96
N GLU A 45 3.88 0.04 23.47
CA GLU A 45 4.82 -1.06 23.22
C GLU A 45 4.19 -2.11 22.31
N THR A 46 4.85 -2.44 21.22
CA THR A 46 4.40 -3.45 20.25
C THR A 46 5.56 -4.28 19.72
N ARG A 47 5.27 -5.46 19.15
CA ARG A 47 6.28 -6.36 18.58
C ARG A 47 6.79 -5.81 17.25
N VAL A 48 8.07 -5.45 17.20
CA VAL A 48 8.78 -4.96 16.01
C VAL A 48 10.01 -5.86 15.77
N GLY A 49 10.04 -6.58 14.64
CA GLY A 49 11.12 -7.52 14.36
C GLY A 49 11.26 -8.63 15.42
N GLY A 50 10.14 -9.10 15.96
CA GLY A 50 10.08 -10.15 16.99
C GLY A 50 10.29 -9.69 18.44
N LYS A 51 10.81 -8.47 18.67
CA LYS A 51 11.04 -7.92 20.02
C LYS A 51 10.00 -6.86 20.38
N MET A 52 9.63 -6.77 21.65
CA MET A 52 8.80 -5.67 22.15
C MET A 52 9.61 -4.37 22.11
N LYS A 53 9.10 -3.35 21.43
CA LYS A 53 9.72 -2.03 21.33
C LYS A 53 8.70 -0.94 21.60
N LYS A 54 9.20 0.17 22.17
CA LYS A 54 8.44 1.41 22.28
C LYS A 54 8.32 2.06 20.90
N VAL A 55 7.12 2.46 20.56
CA VAL A 55 6.78 3.12 19.30
C VAL A 55 5.87 4.29 19.64
N SER A 56 6.12 5.43 19.01
CA SER A 56 5.28 6.62 19.14
C SER A 56 5.08 7.30 17.79
N MET A 57 4.02 8.06 17.67
CA MET A 57 3.72 8.91 16.53
C MET A 57 3.02 10.18 17.00
N GLU A 58 3.58 11.32 16.63
CA GLU A 58 2.95 12.61 16.85
C GLU A 58 1.96 12.89 15.71
N MET A 59 0.73 13.23 16.06
CA MET A 59 -0.37 13.51 15.12
C MET A 59 -0.78 14.97 15.22
N ILE A 60 -0.16 15.80 14.38
CA ILE A 60 -0.41 17.24 14.31
C ILE A 60 -1.67 17.53 13.48
N SER A 61 -1.83 16.83 12.35
CA SER A 61 -3.02 16.90 11.50
C SER A 61 -3.21 15.59 10.70
N LYS A 62 -4.32 15.47 9.95
CA LYS A 62 -4.58 14.30 9.08
C LYS A 62 -3.48 14.07 8.03
N THR A 63 -2.73 15.11 7.67
CA THR A 63 -1.67 15.07 6.66
C THR A 63 -0.29 15.35 7.23
N HIS A 64 -0.17 15.57 8.54
CA HIS A 64 1.08 15.88 9.22
C HIS A 64 1.21 15.01 10.47
N MET A 65 1.99 13.93 10.33
CA MET A 65 2.28 12.98 11.38
C MET A 65 3.76 12.63 11.35
N GLU A 66 4.37 12.56 12.52
CA GLU A 66 5.77 12.15 12.67
C GLU A 66 5.81 10.80 13.38
N ASN A 67 6.22 9.76 12.66
CA ASN A 67 6.31 8.41 13.20
C ASN A 67 7.73 8.14 13.72
N HIS A 68 7.85 7.70 14.97
CA HIS A 68 9.11 7.38 15.63
C HIS A 68 9.28 5.87 15.90
N CYS A 69 8.64 5.02 15.09
CA CYS A 69 8.92 3.59 15.11
C CYS A 69 10.32 3.29 14.58
N THR A 70 11.00 2.30 15.15
CA THR A 70 12.31 1.85 14.66
C THR A 70 12.25 0.87 13.49
N CYS A 71 11.09 0.71 12.82
CA CYS A 71 10.96 -0.25 11.72
C CYS A 71 11.46 0.36 10.41
N LEU A 72 11.88 -0.48 9.46
CA LEU A 72 12.50 -0.06 8.21
C LEU A 72 11.68 0.98 7.46
N MET A 73 10.37 0.78 7.34
CA MET A 73 9.49 1.70 6.62
C MET A 73 9.50 3.13 7.18
N VAL A 74 9.63 3.28 8.51
CA VAL A 74 9.66 4.59 9.17
C VAL A 74 11.04 5.22 9.07
N ARG A 75 12.09 4.43 9.29
CA ARG A 75 13.48 4.90 9.17
C ARG A 75 13.78 5.42 7.76
N ARG A 76 13.20 4.78 6.74
CA ARG A 76 13.46 5.11 5.34
C ARG A 76 12.58 6.23 4.82
N ASP A 77 11.28 6.18 5.09
CA ASP A 77 10.31 7.04 4.42
C ASP A 77 9.45 7.87 5.40
N GLY A 78 9.63 7.73 6.73
CA GLY A 78 8.84 8.43 7.74
C GLY A 78 7.35 8.07 7.78
N ARG A 79 6.93 7.02 7.06
CA ARG A 79 5.51 6.69 6.83
C ARG A 79 4.82 6.08 8.05
N VAL A 80 3.49 6.14 8.11
CA VAL A 80 2.73 5.42 9.14
C VAL A 80 2.89 3.91 8.94
N CYS A 81 3.20 3.17 10.01
CA CYS A 81 3.49 1.74 9.96
C CYS A 81 2.48 0.86 10.66
N ALA A 82 2.43 -0.41 10.27
CA ALA A 82 1.58 -1.42 10.91
C ALA A 82 1.76 -1.49 12.43
N HIS A 83 2.96 -1.22 12.94
CA HIS A 83 3.27 -1.24 14.37
C HIS A 83 2.52 -0.14 15.15
N ILE A 84 2.63 1.12 14.71
CA ILE A 84 1.90 2.22 15.35
C ILE A 84 0.40 2.10 15.13
N MET A 85 -0.02 1.61 13.96
CA MET A 85 -1.44 1.34 13.70
C MET A 85 -2.00 0.24 14.60
N ALA A 86 -1.23 -0.79 14.94
CA ALA A 86 -1.66 -1.83 15.87
C ALA A 86 -1.90 -1.25 17.27
N ILE A 87 -1.03 -0.33 17.72
CA ILE A 87 -1.23 0.44 18.97
C ILE A 87 -2.53 1.26 18.89
N GLY A 88 -2.77 1.94 17.76
CA GLY A 88 -4.02 2.69 17.56
C GLY A 88 -5.27 1.79 17.56
N LEU A 89 -5.19 0.61 16.96
CA LEU A 89 -6.27 -0.38 16.97
C LEU A 89 -6.58 -0.87 18.40
N GLU A 90 -5.58 -1.05 19.25
CA GLU A 90 -5.77 -1.44 20.66
C GLU A 90 -6.59 -0.40 21.44
N LEU A 91 -6.46 0.88 21.11
CA LEU A 91 -7.28 1.94 21.73
C LEU A 91 -8.71 1.99 21.19
N ILE A 92 -8.88 1.76 19.89
CA ILE A 92 -10.18 1.86 19.21
C ILE A 92 -11.05 0.62 19.45
N ASP A 93 -10.42 -0.55 19.43
CA ASP A 93 -11.06 -1.87 19.44
C ASP A 93 -10.22 -2.82 20.31
N PRO A 94 -10.09 -2.53 21.62
CA PRO A 94 -9.24 -3.29 22.52
C PRO A 94 -9.61 -4.76 22.47
N GLN A 95 -8.61 -5.63 22.31
CA GLN A 95 -8.89 -7.06 22.41
C GLN A 95 -9.39 -7.35 23.82
N LYS A 96 -10.65 -7.79 23.93
CA LYS A 96 -11.13 -8.49 25.13
C LYS A 96 -10.29 -9.74 25.29
N VAL A 97 -9.28 -9.66 26.14
CA VAL A 97 -8.36 -10.73 26.48
C VAL A 97 -9.17 -11.98 26.84
N ALA A 98 -9.13 -12.97 25.96
CA ALA A 98 -9.45 -14.34 26.32
C ALA A 98 -8.12 -15.10 26.39
N VAL A 99 -7.73 -15.34 27.64
CA VAL A 99 -6.73 -16.30 28.13
C VAL A 99 -5.28 -15.82 28.07
N GLU A 100 -4.64 -16.05 29.21
CA GLU A 100 -3.25 -15.80 29.59
C GLU A 100 -2.25 -16.01 28.45
N PRO A 101 -1.15 -15.24 28.42
CA PRO A 101 -0.06 -15.54 27.51
C PRO A 101 0.39 -16.96 27.81
N LEU A 102 0.23 -17.85 26.83
CA LEU A 102 1.19 -18.94 26.73
C LEU A 102 2.51 -18.25 26.39
N ASP A 103 3.23 -17.84 27.44
CA ASP A 103 4.67 -17.67 27.49
C ASP A 103 5.34 -19.03 27.26
N THR A 104 4.94 -19.75 26.22
CA THR A 104 5.92 -20.50 25.44
C THR A 104 6.65 -19.42 24.66
N PRO A 105 7.93 -19.13 24.99
CA PRO A 105 8.73 -18.29 24.11
C PRO A 105 8.60 -18.90 22.73
N ILE A 106 8.16 -18.11 21.74
CA ILE A 106 8.38 -18.50 20.35
C ILE A 106 9.90 -18.56 20.25
N GLU A 107 10.43 -19.79 20.22
CA GLU A 107 11.85 -20.02 20.23
C GLU A 107 12.41 -19.36 18.96
N ASP A 108 13.16 -18.28 19.16
CA ASP A 108 13.80 -17.56 18.07
C ASP A 108 14.95 -18.44 17.55
N ARG A 109 14.67 -19.20 16.49
CA ARG A 109 15.62 -20.11 15.85
C ARG A 109 16.44 -19.42 14.78
N TRP A 110 16.43 -18.08 14.76
CA TRP A 110 17.33 -17.32 13.91
C TRP A 110 18.77 -17.38 14.42
N PRO A 111 19.75 -17.35 13.51
CA PRO A 111 21.14 -17.14 13.89
C PRO A 111 21.31 -15.84 14.69
N LYS A 112 22.21 -15.87 15.68
CA LYS A 112 22.42 -14.71 16.55
C LYS A 112 23.31 -13.69 15.84
N LEU A 113 23.04 -12.40 16.04
CA LEU A 113 23.91 -11.33 15.55
C LEU A 113 24.70 -10.71 16.70
N SER A 114 25.96 -10.31 16.44
CA SER A 114 26.83 -9.56 17.35
C SER A 114 27.81 -8.70 16.57
N GLU A 115 28.21 -7.55 17.12
CA GLU A 115 29.27 -6.70 16.56
C GLU A 115 30.64 -7.40 16.55
N GLU A 116 30.84 -8.38 17.43
CA GLU A 116 32.04 -9.23 17.53
C GLU A 116 31.89 -10.55 16.76
N GLY A 117 30.81 -10.70 15.99
CA GLY A 117 30.47 -11.93 15.26
C GLY A 117 31.34 -12.15 14.02
N ARG A 118 31.24 -13.36 13.46
CA ARG A 118 31.89 -13.65 12.16
C ARG A 118 31.19 -12.87 11.03
N PRO A 119 31.92 -12.20 10.12
CA PRO A 119 31.32 -11.51 9.00
C PRO A 119 30.48 -12.45 8.14
N LEU A 120 29.25 -12.02 7.85
CA LEU A 120 28.27 -12.75 7.07
C LEU A 120 27.72 -11.79 6.03
N SER A 121 27.67 -12.23 4.77
CA SER A 121 27.03 -11.43 3.71
C SER A 121 25.85 -12.19 3.13
N LEU A 122 24.67 -11.57 3.07
CA LEU A 122 23.45 -12.26 2.63
C LEU A 122 23.38 -12.31 1.12
N GLN A 123 22.67 -13.31 0.59
CA GLN A 123 22.43 -13.47 -0.84
C GLN A 123 20.98 -13.88 -1.11
N VAL A 124 20.42 -13.37 -2.20
CA VAL A 124 19.08 -13.75 -2.65
C VAL A 124 19.10 -14.27 -4.08
N MET A 125 18.53 -15.46 -4.27
CA MET A 125 18.37 -16.12 -5.56
C MET A 125 16.90 -16.04 -5.99
N LEU A 126 16.61 -15.20 -6.96
CA LEU A 126 15.31 -15.03 -7.61
C LEU A 126 15.08 -16.12 -8.68
N PRO A 127 13.81 -16.42 -9.03
CA PRO A 127 13.49 -17.31 -10.14
C PRO A 127 14.12 -16.85 -11.46
N LEU A 128 14.57 -17.78 -12.31
CA LEU A 128 15.07 -17.45 -13.66
C LEU A 128 13.99 -16.81 -14.56
N LYS A 129 12.73 -17.20 -14.37
CA LYS A 129 11.57 -16.68 -15.12
C LYS A 129 10.64 -15.95 -14.17
N VAL A 130 11.06 -14.78 -13.68
CA VAL A 130 10.32 -14.02 -12.64
C VAL A 130 8.90 -13.69 -13.09
N GLU A 131 8.71 -13.13 -14.28
CA GLU A 131 7.36 -12.75 -14.77
C GLU A 131 6.39 -13.94 -14.85
N ALA A 132 6.83 -15.07 -15.40
CA ALA A 132 6.01 -16.27 -15.47
C ALA A 132 5.73 -16.89 -14.08
N SER A 133 6.65 -16.72 -13.14
CA SER A 133 6.50 -17.18 -11.75
C SER A 133 5.53 -16.27 -10.98
N TRP A 134 5.60 -14.97 -11.24
CA TRP A 134 4.67 -13.96 -10.73
C TRP A 134 3.24 -14.23 -11.17
N GLN A 135 3.02 -14.46 -12.47
CA GLN A 135 1.68 -14.77 -12.99
C GLN A 135 1.08 -16.04 -12.38
N ARG A 136 1.92 -17.02 -12.04
CA ARG A 136 1.49 -18.26 -11.36
C ARG A 136 1.33 -18.10 -9.85
N GLY A 137 1.76 -16.97 -9.26
CA GLY A 137 1.77 -16.75 -7.82
C GLY A 137 2.73 -17.66 -7.06
N GLN A 138 3.77 -18.18 -7.72
CA GLN A 138 4.75 -19.11 -7.15
C GLN A 138 6.16 -18.61 -7.43
N LEU A 139 6.68 -17.75 -6.56
CA LEU A 139 8.01 -17.15 -6.71
C LEU A 139 9.02 -17.88 -5.83
N MET A 140 9.57 -18.99 -6.37
CA MET A 140 10.61 -19.78 -5.71
C MET A 140 11.87 -18.94 -5.53
N THR A 141 12.12 -18.51 -4.29
CA THR A 141 13.22 -17.65 -3.90
C THR A 141 14.13 -18.38 -2.92
N GLY A 142 15.43 -18.36 -3.18
CA GLY A 142 16.44 -18.92 -2.29
C GLY A 142 17.13 -17.82 -1.49
N PHE A 143 17.35 -18.08 -0.21
CA PHE A 143 18.08 -17.22 0.70
C PHE A 143 19.36 -17.93 1.12
N GLY A 144 20.49 -17.31 0.79
CA GLY A 144 21.82 -17.79 1.10
C GLY A 144 22.59 -16.77 1.92
N ALA A 145 23.76 -17.18 2.37
CA ALA A 145 24.75 -16.31 2.95
C ALA A 145 26.15 -16.80 2.59
N VAL A 146 27.10 -15.87 2.51
CA VAL A 146 28.53 -16.16 2.36
C VAL A 146 29.16 -16.04 3.73
N LEU A 147 29.74 -17.14 4.21
CA LEU A 147 30.47 -17.23 5.47
C LEU A 147 31.85 -17.82 5.19
N ASP A 148 32.90 -17.12 5.60
CA ASP A 148 34.30 -17.55 5.38
C ASP A 148 34.62 -17.88 3.90
N GLY A 149 33.90 -17.24 2.96
CA GLY A 149 34.03 -17.44 1.52
C GLY A 149 33.18 -18.58 0.94
N GLU A 150 32.46 -19.34 1.78
CA GLU A 150 31.57 -20.42 1.36
C GLU A 150 30.11 -19.98 1.29
N GLU A 151 29.41 -20.37 0.21
CA GLU A 151 27.97 -20.16 0.06
C GLU A 151 27.18 -21.23 0.84
N ILE A 152 26.37 -20.80 1.79
CA ILE A 152 25.53 -21.66 2.64
C ILE A 152 24.09 -21.17 2.55
N LEU A 153 23.11 -22.07 2.60
CA LEU A 153 21.71 -21.65 2.75
C LEU A 153 21.52 -20.95 4.09
N LEU A 154 20.73 -19.88 4.11
CA LEU A 154 20.51 -19.10 5.32
C LEU A 154 19.88 -19.96 6.44
N SER A 155 19.00 -20.91 6.09
CA SER A 155 18.43 -21.91 7.01
C SER A 155 19.43 -22.97 7.53
N ALA A 156 20.61 -23.08 6.90
CA ALA A 156 21.64 -24.06 7.24
C ALA A 156 22.87 -23.41 7.89
N LEU A 157 22.78 -22.14 8.29
CA LEU A 157 23.88 -21.47 8.98
C LEU A 157 24.22 -22.18 10.30
N PRO A 158 25.51 -22.34 10.62
CA PRO A 158 25.94 -22.91 11.88
C PRO A 158 25.58 -21.99 13.05
N GLU A 159 25.61 -22.52 14.27
CA GLU A 159 25.47 -21.69 15.47
C GLU A 159 26.64 -20.70 15.58
N GLY A 160 26.32 -19.48 15.99
CA GLY A 160 27.31 -18.47 16.34
C GLY A 160 26.69 -17.07 16.35
N PRO A 161 27.38 -16.09 16.94
CA PRO A 161 27.12 -14.72 16.59
C PRO A 161 27.73 -14.40 15.21
N PHE A 162 26.93 -13.82 14.34
CA PHE A 162 27.35 -13.28 13.05
C PHE A 162 27.32 -11.75 13.06
N TYR A 163 28.15 -11.14 12.24
CA TYR A 163 28.15 -9.72 11.99
C TYR A 163 27.67 -9.48 10.56
N ILE A 164 26.67 -8.60 10.40
CA ILE A 164 26.13 -8.15 9.11
C ILE A 164 26.16 -6.62 9.12
N GLU A 165 26.24 -6.00 7.94
CA GLU A 165 26.31 -4.55 7.83
C GLU A 165 25.61 -4.01 6.57
N GLY A 166 25.26 -2.73 6.60
CA GLY A 166 24.65 -2.05 5.46
C GLY A 166 23.39 -2.74 4.97
N HIS A 167 23.34 -3.04 3.65
CA HIS A 167 22.18 -3.65 3.00
C HIS A 167 21.79 -5.02 3.54
N ASP A 168 22.70 -5.75 4.17
CA ASP A 168 22.39 -7.02 4.82
C ASP A 168 21.51 -6.82 6.06
N GLU A 169 21.66 -5.71 6.79
CA GLU A 169 20.80 -5.40 7.96
C GLU A 169 19.34 -5.16 7.55
N GLU A 170 19.13 -4.43 6.45
CA GLU A 170 17.80 -4.17 5.91
C GLU A 170 17.14 -5.47 5.43
N LEU A 171 17.88 -6.29 4.68
CA LEU A 171 17.39 -7.59 4.24
C LEU A 171 17.07 -8.49 5.43
N TRP A 172 17.94 -8.56 6.44
CA TRP A 172 17.72 -9.35 7.66
C TRP A 172 16.42 -8.96 8.36
N GLN A 173 16.14 -7.66 8.50
CA GLN A 173 14.89 -7.18 9.10
C GLN A 173 13.67 -7.61 8.30
N VAL A 174 13.70 -7.46 6.98
CA VAL A 174 12.59 -7.88 6.11
C VAL A 174 12.36 -9.39 6.17
N LEU A 175 13.43 -10.19 6.17
CA LEU A 175 13.29 -11.64 6.29
C LEU A 175 12.76 -12.06 7.65
N ARG A 176 13.11 -11.37 8.75
CA ARG A 176 12.50 -11.63 10.07
C ARG A 176 11.03 -11.25 10.14
N GLU A 177 10.58 -10.28 9.36
CA GLU A 177 9.15 -9.96 9.24
C GLU A 177 8.39 -11.03 8.44
N LEU A 178 8.99 -11.53 7.36
CA LEU A 178 8.40 -12.59 6.53
C LEU A 178 8.45 -13.97 7.22
N PHE A 179 9.52 -14.26 7.96
CA PHE A 179 9.81 -15.53 8.61
C PHE A 179 10.14 -15.32 10.10
N PRO A 180 9.12 -15.14 10.96
CA PRO A 180 9.33 -14.70 12.34
C PRO A 180 9.99 -15.73 13.25
N ILE A 181 10.00 -17.01 12.88
CA ILE A 181 10.42 -18.13 13.75
C ILE A 181 11.83 -18.61 13.42
N GLU A 182 12.12 -18.85 12.14
CA GLU A 182 13.36 -19.47 11.67
C GLU A 182 13.83 -18.81 10.37
N ALA A 183 15.13 -18.87 10.12
CA ALA A 183 15.70 -18.28 8.93
C ALA A 183 15.35 -19.13 7.68
N PRO A 184 14.94 -18.50 6.57
CA PRO A 184 14.46 -19.23 5.40
C PRO A 184 15.63 -19.85 4.60
N GLY A 185 15.35 -20.94 3.89
CA GLY A 185 16.25 -21.53 2.90
C GLY A 185 15.75 -21.23 1.49
N ILE A 186 15.15 -22.23 0.83
CA ILE A 186 14.43 -22.04 -0.44
C ILE A 186 12.93 -22.12 -0.15
N VAL A 187 12.19 -21.07 -0.54
CA VAL A 187 10.76 -20.93 -0.24
C VAL A 187 10.00 -20.42 -1.46
N ASN A 188 8.70 -20.69 -1.52
CA ASN A 188 7.81 -20.05 -2.50
C ASN A 188 7.16 -18.84 -1.85
N LEU A 189 7.40 -17.66 -2.42
CA LEU A 189 6.74 -16.42 -2.01
C LEU A 189 5.49 -16.19 -2.87
N ASP A 190 4.46 -15.62 -2.26
CA ASP A 190 3.35 -15.02 -3.00
C ASP A 190 3.74 -13.64 -3.59
N GLN A 191 2.83 -13.03 -4.35
CA GLN A 191 3.06 -11.73 -4.99
C GLN A 191 3.27 -10.58 -3.98
N SER A 192 2.58 -10.64 -2.83
CA SER A 192 2.67 -9.63 -1.78
C SER A 192 3.99 -9.74 -1.03
N GLU A 193 4.36 -10.95 -0.61
CA GLU A 193 5.61 -11.25 0.08
C GLU A 193 6.81 -10.92 -0.81
N PHE A 194 6.75 -11.28 -2.10
CA PHE A 194 7.80 -10.93 -3.06
C PHE A 194 7.93 -9.42 -3.25
N GLY A 195 6.81 -8.70 -3.31
CA GLY A 195 6.82 -7.23 -3.35
C GLY A 195 7.45 -6.60 -2.11
N GLN A 196 7.23 -7.18 -0.92
CA GLN A 196 7.87 -6.75 0.33
C GLN A 196 9.37 -7.09 0.35
N LEU A 197 9.76 -8.26 -0.14
CA LEU A 197 11.17 -8.63 -0.30
C LEU A 197 11.91 -7.64 -1.20
N LEU A 198 11.36 -7.29 -2.37
CA LEU A 198 11.99 -6.32 -3.27
C LEU A 198 12.22 -4.96 -2.60
N GLN A 199 11.35 -4.53 -1.67
CA GLN A 199 11.59 -3.28 -0.93
C GLN A 199 12.82 -3.37 -0.02
N GLY A 200 13.05 -4.53 0.63
CA GLY A 200 14.22 -4.82 1.45
C GLY A 200 15.51 -5.02 0.67
N LEU A 201 15.42 -5.29 -0.63
CA LEU A 201 16.57 -5.52 -1.51
C LEU A 201 17.06 -4.28 -2.26
N ILE A 202 16.43 -3.12 -2.06
CA ILE A 202 16.85 -1.88 -2.72
C ILE A 202 18.31 -1.55 -2.36
N GLY A 203 19.17 -1.48 -3.38
CA GLY A 203 20.61 -1.23 -3.23
C GLY A 203 21.45 -2.48 -2.90
N HIS A 204 20.82 -3.62 -2.62
CA HIS A 204 21.52 -4.85 -2.23
C HIS A 204 22.30 -5.44 -3.41
N SER A 205 23.60 -5.64 -3.25
CA SER A 205 24.51 -6.04 -4.34
C SER A 205 24.46 -7.53 -4.67
N GLN A 206 24.10 -8.37 -3.70
CA GLN A 206 24.09 -9.83 -3.86
C GLN A 206 22.69 -10.40 -4.14
N VAL A 207 22.08 -9.94 -5.22
CA VAL A 207 20.83 -10.51 -5.73
C VAL A 207 21.05 -11.09 -7.12
N PHE A 208 20.53 -12.29 -7.36
CA PHE A 208 20.79 -13.03 -8.59
C PHE A 208 19.52 -13.69 -9.13
N PHE A 209 19.38 -13.79 -10.44
CA PHE A 209 18.50 -14.76 -11.09
C PHE A 209 19.20 -16.12 -11.14
N GLY A 210 18.69 -17.10 -10.40
CA GLY A 210 19.42 -18.34 -10.16
C GLY A 210 20.75 -18.07 -9.42
N LYS A 211 21.88 -18.54 -9.97
CA LYS A 211 23.20 -18.49 -9.29
C LYS A 211 24.22 -17.50 -9.87
N LYS A 212 24.00 -16.96 -11.07
CA LYS A 212 25.09 -16.28 -11.82
C LYS A 212 24.72 -14.94 -12.41
N THR A 213 23.46 -14.73 -12.75
CA THR A 213 23.03 -13.49 -13.39
C THR A 213 22.61 -12.52 -12.31
N SER A 214 23.35 -11.43 -12.11
CA SER A 214 23.00 -10.42 -11.11
C SER A 214 21.69 -9.72 -11.45
N ALA A 215 20.93 -9.39 -10.41
CA ALA A 215 19.75 -8.54 -10.46
C ALA A 215 20.02 -7.27 -9.66
N SER A 216 19.59 -6.12 -10.17
CA SER A 216 19.66 -4.84 -9.49
C SER A 216 18.27 -4.43 -9.02
N ILE A 217 18.13 -3.97 -7.78
CA ILE A 217 16.90 -3.40 -7.28
C ILE A 217 17.19 -1.95 -6.90
N VAL A 218 16.55 -1.01 -7.59
CA VAL A 218 16.84 0.41 -7.41
C VAL A 218 15.69 1.14 -6.72
N ALA A 219 16.03 2.19 -5.96
CA ALA A 219 15.03 3.04 -5.31
C ALA A 219 14.30 3.98 -6.27
N LYS A 220 14.90 4.23 -7.46
CA LYS A 220 14.41 5.24 -8.41
C LYS A 220 13.03 4.83 -8.94
N PRO A 221 11.98 5.65 -8.71
CA PRO A 221 10.64 5.31 -9.16
C PRO A 221 10.51 5.41 -10.68
N LEU A 222 9.84 4.43 -11.27
CA LEU A 222 9.38 4.49 -12.64
C LEU A 222 8.03 5.23 -12.69
N ARG A 223 8.06 6.47 -13.19
CA ARG A 223 6.86 7.27 -13.42
C ARG A 223 6.16 6.81 -14.69
N ARG A 224 4.93 6.33 -14.55
CA ARG A 224 4.12 5.88 -15.70
C ARG A 224 3.39 7.05 -16.30
N LYS A 225 3.31 7.08 -17.63
CA LYS A 225 2.49 8.04 -18.37
C LYS A 225 1.02 7.79 -18.10
N LEU A 226 0.31 8.84 -17.68
CA LEU A 226 -1.15 8.84 -17.59
C LEU A 226 -1.76 8.98 -18.99
N SER A 227 -2.98 8.46 -19.13
CA SER A 227 -3.80 8.61 -20.34
C SER A 227 -5.28 8.54 -19.99
N MET A 228 -6.15 9.04 -20.87
CA MET A 228 -7.60 8.86 -20.76
C MET A 228 -8.03 7.56 -21.45
N LYS A 229 -8.96 6.84 -20.82
CA LYS A 229 -9.72 5.75 -21.42
C LYS A 229 -11.21 6.03 -21.19
N GLY A 230 -11.85 6.65 -22.18
CA GLY A 230 -13.15 7.31 -21.98
C GLY A 230 -12.99 8.43 -20.95
N GLU A 231 -13.86 8.50 -19.95
CA GLU A 231 -13.84 9.50 -18.88
C GLU A 231 -12.96 9.11 -17.67
N ARG A 232 -11.98 8.22 -17.89
CA ARG A 232 -11.18 7.65 -16.80
C ARG A 232 -9.69 7.87 -17.02
N ILE A 233 -9.01 8.34 -15.99
CA ILE A 233 -7.53 8.39 -15.99
C ILE A 233 -7.00 6.98 -15.71
N VAL A 234 -6.10 6.52 -16.55
CA VAL A 234 -5.45 5.20 -16.46
C VAL A 234 -3.94 5.30 -16.61
N ALA A 235 -3.24 4.36 -15.99
CA ALA A 235 -1.80 4.13 -16.14
C ALA A 235 -1.54 2.63 -16.27
N LYS A 236 -0.47 2.25 -16.98
CA LYS A 236 -0.06 0.85 -17.02
C LYS A 236 0.67 0.47 -15.72
N PRO A 237 0.30 -0.64 -15.05
CA PRO A 237 1.09 -1.15 -13.92
C PRO A 237 2.47 -1.63 -14.41
N GLY A 238 3.32 -2.04 -13.48
CA GLY A 238 4.50 -2.84 -13.78
C GLY A 238 4.12 -4.26 -14.24
N ASN A 239 5.07 -4.97 -14.85
CA ASN A 239 4.92 -6.39 -15.19
C ASN A 239 4.86 -7.30 -13.94
N LEU A 240 5.27 -6.78 -12.78
CA LEU A 240 5.22 -7.44 -11.48
C LEU A 240 4.37 -6.61 -10.49
N GLY A 241 3.21 -6.13 -10.95
CA GLY A 241 2.30 -5.30 -10.14
C GLY A 241 2.83 -3.88 -9.96
N LEU A 242 3.24 -3.53 -8.74
CA LEU A 242 3.84 -2.22 -8.44
C LEU A 242 5.37 -2.18 -8.70
N TRP A 243 5.89 -3.17 -9.40
CA TRP A 243 7.29 -3.26 -9.79
C TRP A 243 7.41 -3.51 -11.28
N GLN A 244 8.36 -2.82 -11.91
CA GLN A 244 8.80 -3.09 -13.27
C GLN A 244 10.13 -3.83 -13.21
N LEU A 245 10.19 -5.01 -13.83
CA LEU A 245 11.43 -5.68 -14.18
C LEU A 245 11.76 -5.37 -15.64
N SER A 246 12.91 -4.75 -15.90
CA SER A 246 13.43 -4.51 -17.25
C SER A 246 14.85 -5.06 -17.31
N ASP A 247 15.10 -6.01 -18.21
CA ASP A 247 16.35 -6.75 -18.33
C ASP A 247 16.76 -7.46 -17.03
N SER A 248 17.50 -6.77 -16.16
CA SER A 248 17.95 -7.28 -14.87
C SER A 248 17.77 -6.25 -13.75
N GLU A 249 17.02 -5.18 -14.00
CA GLU A 249 16.75 -4.11 -13.02
C GLU A 249 15.27 -4.09 -12.61
N PHE A 250 15.04 -4.05 -11.30
CA PHE A 250 13.73 -3.86 -10.67
C PHE A 250 13.57 -2.40 -10.26
N GLN A 251 12.50 -1.76 -10.75
CA GLN A 251 12.12 -0.39 -10.40
C GLN A 251 10.72 -0.34 -9.79
N PRO A 252 10.51 0.38 -8.69
CA PRO A 252 9.18 0.55 -8.13
C PRO A 252 8.33 1.47 -9.03
N VAL A 253 7.08 1.09 -9.26
CA VAL A 253 6.09 1.86 -10.01
C VAL A 253 5.18 2.56 -9.01
N ALA A 254 5.15 3.90 -9.05
CA ALA A 254 4.38 4.74 -8.14
C ALA A 254 4.52 4.34 -6.65
N PRO A 255 5.75 4.26 -6.08
CA PRO A 255 5.93 3.88 -4.69
C PRO A 255 5.20 4.84 -3.75
N GLY A 256 4.52 4.28 -2.75
CA GLY A 256 3.76 5.06 -1.78
C GLY A 256 2.46 5.64 -2.31
N LEU A 257 1.97 5.21 -3.48
CA LEU A 257 0.66 5.63 -3.98
C LEU A 257 -0.44 5.33 -2.92
N PRO A 258 -1.33 6.28 -2.61
CA PRO A 258 -2.48 6.03 -1.75
C PRO A 258 -3.45 5.02 -2.38
N MET A 259 -4.05 4.15 -1.56
CA MET A 259 -4.97 3.10 -2.03
C MET A 259 -6.15 3.65 -2.84
N ARG A 260 -6.67 4.84 -2.50
CA ARG A 260 -7.76 5.47 -3.25
C ARG A 260 -7.40 5.78 -4.71
N LEU A 261 -6.10 5.89 -5.02
CA LEU A 261 -5.58 6.14 -6.35
C LEU A 261 -5.23 4.85 -7.12
N TYR A 262 -5.22 3.67 -6.47
CA TYR A 262 -4.93 2.39 -7.12
C TYR A 262 -5.83 2.02 -8.30
N PRO A 263 -7.11 2.47 -8.37
CA PRO A 263 -7.93 2.25 -9.55
C PRO A 263 -7.27 2.71 -10.85
N VAL A 264 -6.33 3.68 -10.81
CA VAL A 264 -5.56 4.15 -11.99
C VAL A 264 -4.87 3.01 -12.74
N PHE A 265 -4.44 1.95 -12.04
CA PHE A 265 -3.76 0.79 -12.63
C PHE A 265 -4.70 -0.34 -13.06
N THR A 266 -5.98 -0.28 -12.68
CA THR A 266 -6.94 -1.36 -12.89
C THR A 266 -8.09 -0.91 -13.77
N LYS A 267 -9.21 -0.48 -13.17
CA LYS A 267 -10.41 -0.03 -13.88
C LYS A 267 -10.33 1.42 -14.37
N GLY A 268 -9.27 2.15 -14.03
CA GLY A 268 -9.14 3.60 -14.19
C GLY A 268 -9.83 4.38 -13.07
N MET A 269 -9.40 5.62 -12.87
CA MET A 269 -10.04 6.56 -11.94
C MET A 269 -11.11 7.38 -12.68
N PRO A 270 -12.37 7.40 -12.22
CA PRO A 270 -13.36 8.32 -12.77
C PRO A 270 -12.98 9.75 -12.40
N VAL A 271 -13.23 10.67 -13.31
CA VAL A 271 -12.91 12.07 -13.10
C VAL A 271 -14.13 12.90 -13.40
N SER A 272 -14.66 13.60 -12.39
CA SER A 272 -15.70 14.61 -12.62
C SER A 272 -15.05 15.87 -13.17
N ALA A 273 -15.79 16.64 -13.97
CA ALA A 273 -15.28 17.91 -14.50
C ALA A 273 -14.83 18.88 -13.38
N ALA A 274 -15.58 18.93 -12.28
CA ALA A 274 -15.29 19.78 -11.14
C ALA A 274 -13.95 19.46 -10.47
N GLU A 275 -13.56 18.18 -10.43
CA GLU A 275 -12.37 17.71 -9.69
C GLU A 275 -11.20 17.36 -10.62
N ALA A 276 -11.38 17.44 -11.95
CA ALA A 276 -10.46 16.88 -12.91
C ALA A 276 -9.05 17.42 -12.82
N ARG A 277 -8.93 18.75 -12.74
CA ARG A 277 -7.63 19.41 -12.65
C ARG A 277 -6.93 19.13 -11.33
N TYR A 278 -7.68 19.10 -10.23
CA TYR A 278 -7.14 18.81 -8.90
C TYR A 278 -6.64 17.37 -8.81
N MET A 279 -7.45 16.41 -9.29
CA MET A 279 -7.07 15.00 -9.30
C MET A 279 -5.84 14.75 -10.16
N LEU A 280 -5.74 15.40 -11.34
CA LEU A 280 -4.59 15.25 -12.20
C LEU A 280 -3.31 15.83 -11.56
N ALA A 281 -3.41 17.01 -10.93
CA ALA A 281 -2.30 17.62 -10.19
C ALA A 281 -1.83 16.75 -9.01
N GLU A 282 -2.74 16.07 -8.32
CA GLU A 282 -2.37 15.13 -7.28
C GLU A 282 -1.60 13.92 -7.83
N LEU A 283 -2.02 13.39 -8.98
CA LEU A 283 -1.36 12.23 -9.60
C LEU A 283 0.06 12.54 -10.11
N GLU A 284 0.42 13.80 -10.38
CA GLU A 284 1.77 14.21 -10.79
C GLU A 284 2.87 13.83 -9.79
N GLN A 285 2.53 13.61 -8.52
CA GLN A 285 3.50 13.19 -7.50
C GLN A 285 4.09 11.80 -7.83
N TRP A 286 3.30 10.92 -8.44
CA TRP A 286 3.66 9.52 -8.72
C TRP A 286 3.79 9.20 -10.21
N PHE A 287 3.17 10.00 -11.08
CA PHE A 287 3.02 9.72 -12.49
C PHE A 287 3.64 10.80 -13.39
N GLU A 288 3.87 10.45 -14.65
CA GLU A 288 4.17 11.42 -15.70
C GLU A 288 2.83 11.85 -16.31
N VAL A 289 2.55 13.16 -16.26
CA VAL A 289 1.34 13.76 -16.84
C VAL A 289 1.71 14.42 -18.18
N PRO A 290 1.26 13.87 -19.32
CA PRO A 290 1.51 14.51 -20.61
C PRO A 290 0.76 15.85 -20.71
N ASP A 291 1.37 16.87 -21.29
CA ASP A 291 0.75 18.20 -21.45
C ASP A 291 -0.60 18.15 -22.16
N CYS A 292 -0.74 17.26 -23.16
CA CYS A 292 -1.98 17.09 -23.89
C CYS A 292 -3.13 16.55 -23.03
N LEU A 293 -2.84 15.88 -21.93
CA LEU A 293 -3.85 15.26 -21.07
C LEU A 293 -4.73 16.33 -20.39
N TRP A 294 -4.14 17.48 -20.04
CA TRP A 294 -4.85 18.62 -19.45
C TRP A 294 -5.98 19.15 -20.34
N GLY A 295 -5.80 19.14 -21.66
CA GLY A 295 -6.83 19.57 -22.63
C GLY A 295 -7.87 18.50 -22.96
N THR A 296 -7.71 17.28 -22.45
CA THR A 296 -8.67 16.17 -22.62
C THR A 296 -9.50 15.89 -21.38
N LEU A 297 -9.29 16.67 -20.33
CA LEU A 297 -10.07 16.56 -19.10
C LEU A 297 -11.54 16.94 -19.36
N PRO A 298 -12.49 16.28 -18.67
CA PRO A 298 -13.88 16.68 -18.75
C PRO A 298 -14.03 18.13 -18.25
N GLU A 299 -14.79 18.93 -18.99
CA GLU A 299 -15.13 20.30 -18.61
C GLU A 299 -16.58 20.37 -18.12
N GLU A 300 -16.84 21.30 -17.20
CA GLU A 300 -18.17 21.45 -16.61
C GLU A 300 -19.04 22.18 -17.65
N GLY A 301 -19.83 21.41 -18.40
CA GLY A 301 -20.75 21.98 -19.37
C GLY A 301 -21.84 22.80 -18.66
N THR A 302 -22.26 23.91 -19.26
CA THR A 302 -23.42 24.67 -18.76
C THR A 302 -24.69 24.06 -19.35
N PRO A 303 -25.58 23.43 -18.55
CA PRO A 303 -26.76 22.80 -19.09
C PRO A 303 -27.78 23.85 -19.53
N GLN A 304 -28.38 23.65 -20.70
CA GLN A 304 -29.68 24.23 -21.01
C GLN A 304 -30.75 23.36 -20.36
N VAL A 305 -31.47 23.92 -19.39
CA VAL A 305 -32.55 23.23 -18.68
C VAL A 305 -33.88 23.64 -19.30
N ILE A 306 -34.58 22.66 -19.88
CA ILE A 306 -35.92 22.84 -20.44
C ILE A 306 -36.91 22.18 -19.50
N ILE A 307 -37.91 22.93 -19.06
CA ILE A 307 -38.98 22.41 -18.20
C ILE A 307 -40.25 22.34 -19.04
N PHE A 308 -40.83 21.15 -19.14
CA PHE A 308 -42.15 20.93 -19.71
C PHE A 308 -43.14 20.81 -18.55
N LEU A 309 -44.09 21.74 -18.48
CA LEU A 309 -45.14 21.75 -17.47
C LEU A 309 -46.46 21.35 -18.14
N GLU A 310 -47.12 20.34 -17.60
CA GLU A 310 -48.41 19.86 -18.10
C GLU A 310 -49.36 19.62 -16.92
N GLY A 311 -50.62 20.02 -17.05
CA GLY A 311 -51.61 19.78 -16.01
C GLY A 311 -52.70 20.84 -15.87
N SER A 312 -53.28 20.89 -14.68
CA SER A 312 -54.39 21.76 -14.28
C SER A 312 -54.09 22.46 -12.94
N LEU A 313 -55.01 23.31 -12.47
CA LEU A 313 -54.91 23.97 -11.16
C LEU A 313 -54.89 23.00 -9.96
N ARG A 314 -55.25 21.72 -10.15
CA ARG A 314 -55.28 20.70 -9.09
C ARG A 314 -54.17 19.65 -9.21
N HIS A 315 -53.45 19.63 -10.33
CA HIS A 315 -52.43 18.61 -10.63
C HIS A 315 -51.45 19.19 -11.65
N LEU A 316 -50.16 19.24 -11.31
CA LEU A 316 -49.10 19.74 -12.18
C LEU A 316 -48.02 18.68 -12.31
N GLU A 317 -47.72 18.28 -13.53
CA GLU A 317 -46.58 17.45 -13.89
C GLU A 317 -45.49 18.33 -14.49
N ALA A 318 -44.25 18.04 -14.11
CA ALA A 318 -43.07 18.72 -14.62
C ALA A 318 -42.06 17.68 -15.12
N ARG A 319 -41.68 17.79 -16.39
CA ARG A 319 -40.56 17.04 -16.97
C ARG A 319 -39.39 18.00 -17.18
N LEU A 320 -38.28 17.74 -16.49
CA LEU A 320 -37.03 18.45 -16.72
C LEU A 320 -36.21 17.72 -17.79
N GLU A 321 -35.61 18.49 -18.68
CA GLU A 321 -34.67 18.03 -19.69
C GLU A 321 -33.40 18.86 -19.62
N PHE A 322 -32.26 18.19 -19.42
CA PHE A 322 -30.95 18.83 -19.38
C PHE A 322 -30.23 18.57 -20.71
N ARG A 323 -29.81 19.64 -21.38
CA ARG A 323 -29.04 19.56 -22.62
C ARG A 323 -27.67 20.17 -22.44
N TYR A 324 -26.64 19.44 -22.82
CA TYR A 324 -25.26 19.93 -22.85
C TYR A 324 -24.86 20.03 -24.33
N ASP A 325 -24.41 21.21 -24.77
CA ASP A 325 -24.05 21.48 -26.18
C ASP A 325 -25.13 21.09 -27.19
N GLY A 326 -26.40 21.27 -26.83
CA GLY A 326 -27.55 20.94 -27.67
C GLY A 326 -27.91 19.46 -27.71
N VAL A 327 -27.09 18.58 -27.12
CA VAL A 327 -27.37 17.15 -26.99
C VAL A 327 -28.16 16.91 -25.71
N LYS A 328 -29.28 16.19 -25.83
CA LYS A 328 -30.05 15.72 -24.68
C LYS A 328 -29.21 14.69 -23.93
N SER A 329 -28.79 15.02 -22.72
CA SER A 329 -28.17 14.04 -21.84
C SER A 329 -29.24 13.42 -20.96
N SER A 330 -29.44 12.12 -21.10
CA SER A 330 -30.04 11.29 -20.06
C SER A 330 -28.91 10.70 -19.24
N CYS A 331 -29.04 10.68 -17.91
CA CYS A 331 -28.13 9.96 -17.04
C CYS A 331 -28.33 8.44 -17.26
N GLU A 332 -27.76 7.87 -18.33
CA GLU A 332 -27.60 6.42 -18.43
C GLU A 332 -26.40 6.03 -17.57
N ASN A 333 -26.68 5.48 -16.38
CA ASN A 333 -25.69 4.94 -15.42
C ASN A 333 -24.95 5.96 -14.52
N GLY A 334 -25.46 7.18 -14.36
CA GLY A 334 -25.06 8.01 -13.23
C GLY A 334 -25.60 7.42 -11.94
N GLU A 335 -24.78 6.68 -11.18
CA GLU A 335 -25.17 6.27 -9.83
C GLU A 335 -25.59 7.52 -9.04
N PRO A 336 -26.81 7.56 -8.46
CA PRO A 336 -27.25 8.70 -7.69
C PRO A 336 -26.30 8.91 -6.52
N LYS A 337 -25.64 10.08 -6.47
CA LYS A 337 -24.93 10.53 -5.28
C LYS A 337 -25.84 11.43 -4.47
N LEU A 338 -25.99 11.11 -3.18
CA LEU A 338 -26.64 11.98 -2.21
C LEU A 338 -25.90 13.32 -2.15
N VAL A 339 -26.60 14.43 -2.43
CA VAL A 339 -26.12 15.79 -2.18
C VAL A 339 -27.03 16.37 -1.09
N GLY A 340 -26.61 16.22 0.18
CA GLY A 340 -27.40 16.62 1.35
C GLY A 340 -28.59 15.70 1.65
N ASP A 341 -29.48 16.13 2.55
CA ASP A 341 -30.64 15.35 3.07
C ASP A 341 -31.79 15.16 2.05
N PHE A 342 -31.59 15.48 0.78
CA PHE A 342 -32.60 15.31 -0.26
C PHE A 342 -32.23 14.19 -1.23
N PHE A 343 -33.08 13.16 -1.27
CA PHE A 343 -33.08 12.15 -2.31
C PHE A 343 -33.53 12.78 -3.64
N THR A 344 -32.66 12.81 -4.64
CA THR A 344 -33.05 13.01 -6.05
C THR A 344 -32.68 11.81 -6.90
N SER A 345 -33.49 10.75 -6.79
CA SER A 345 -33.80 9.85 -7.90
C SER A 345 -35.00 8.99 -7.52
N LEU A 346 -36.20 9.34 -7.98
CA LEU A 346 -37.29 8.39 -8.13
C LEU A 346 -37.39 8.03 -9.60
N SER A 347 -36.53 7.11 -10.03
CA SER A 347 -36.77 6.32 -11.24
C SER A 347 -37.97 5.42 -10.99
N LYS A 348 -39.16 5.92 -11.31
CA LYS A 348 -40.30 5.08 -11.65
C LYS A 348 -40.90 5.63 -12.93
N GLU A 349 -40.30 5.25 -14.04
CA GLU A 349 -41.06 4.96 -15.25
C GLU A 349 -40.22 4.08 -16.16
N THR A 350 -40.70 2.86 -16.31
CA THR A 350 -40.43 1.94 -17.42
C THR A 350 -40.45 2.72 -18.74
N ALA A 351 -39.27 3.13 -19.22
CA ALA A 351 -39.12 3.54 -20.60
C ALA A 351 -38.96 2.28 -21.45
N VAL A 352 -40.09 1.86 -22.03
CA VAL A 352 -40.13 0.94 -23.17
C VAL A 352 -39.34 1.58 -24.32
N ILE A 353 -38.46 0.79 -24.91
CA ILE A 353 -37.69 1.09 -26.10
C ILE A 353 -38.62 0.95 -27.32
N ASP A 354 -38.61 1.95 -28.20
CA ASP A 354 -38.72 1.77 -29.65
C ASP A 354 -37.57 2.53 -30.32
#